data_AF-A0A8H6EHP8-F1
#
_entry.id   AF-A0A8H6EHP8-F1
#
_cell.length_a   1.000
_cell.length_b   1.000
_cell.length_c   1.000
_cell.angle_alpha   90.00
_cell.angle_beta   90.00
_cell.angle_gamma   90.00
#
_symmetry.space_group_name_H-M   'P 1'
#
loop_
_entity.id
_entity.type
_entity.pdbx_description
1 polymer ?
#
loop_
_entity_poly.entity_id
_entity_poly.type
_entity_poly.pdbx_seq_one_letter_code
_entity_poly.pdbx_strand_id
1 'polypeptide(L)'
;MPPKKIPSPPTRVSSRKTSPPKSIQVEANTSKVMRKALAPKKNGVAKNVAPQKKVSTAVAKKTAKAQAASTKKTATTTKSVTAKKTTTTKAAMAKKVAAAKAAPSKPAAPKSNKRKSTDDADEPVAKPSKKAKVTKSTPATKKPVTKAAAKPLPIVKKPKAAPKPKAPKVVKPKIVKAKVVKPKTIINFAPTQLLDIYVFGCNEAGELGLGLQTKKDTINRPVKNPALTARGVVQMVAGGMHGAALTKDNKILTWGVADGLALGRKTDDWVAPERDADAESDDESAAADARNPLESTPGEVDLTNVPEDTIFTQITAGDNATYALTNDGLVYGWGSIRGADGPMGFTKDVKETLVPMLIPGLKNIVKLAAGNNHYLALNNKGAVFAWGAGEHNQLGRRIVERSRLNALLPREFGLPKAMTDIFCGSEHSFAIHKNGTVYSWGANNMGQCGQFSKDGTLTEEVTSTATKVNILKDKNIKMMAAGNASSLALTHEGEVLYFGKAQDGLSGHDVEALPEDVIIRNERNQRSIIKTPLTFPFKGSYIAMGSDHSIVLGPDGHSPHYSWGFNTYRQTGLEDDQDVYIAEELENKNIEGKKLVWAAGGGQFSFLAGIPEN
;
A
#
# COMPACT_ATOMS: atom_id res chain seq x y z
N MET A 1 63.15 -13.00 -44.60
CA MET A 1 62.92 -13.96 -43.49
C MET A 1 63.84 -13.58 -42.32
N PRO A 2 63.52 -13.93 -41.05
CA PRO A 2 63.97 -13.13 -39.90
C PRO A 2 65.23 -13.67 -39.17
N PRO A 3 65.99 -12.78 -38.50
CA PRO A 3 66.94 -13.17 -37.44
C PRO A 3 66.21 -13.53 -36.12
N LYS A 4 66.90 -14.20 -35.20
CA LYS A 4 66.31 -14.90 -34.04
C LYS A 4 66.17 -14.03 -32.78
N LYS A 5 65.27 -14.43 -31.88
CA LYS A 5 65.09 -13.86 -30.53
C LYS A 5 66.33 -14.07 -29.64
N ILE A 6 66.54 -13.16 -28.69
CA ILE A 6 67.42 -13.29 -27.52
C ILE A 6 66.55 -13.04 -26.27
N PRO A 7 66.68 -13.83 -25.17
CA PRO A 7 65.80 -13.73 -24.01
C PRO A 7 66.18 -12.63 -23.00
N SER A 8 65.22 -12.20 -22.18
CA SER A 8 65.38 -11.19 -21.13
C SER A 8 65.52 -11.81 -19.73
N PRO A 9 66.35 -11.25 -18.82
CA PRO A 9 66.51 -11.74 -17.45
C PRO A 9 65.34 -11.33 -16.51
N PRO A 10 65.18 -11.99 -15.34
CA PRO A 10 63.98 -11.87 -14.51
C PRO A 10 64.00 -10.68 -13.53
N THR A 11 62.84 -10.03 -13.35
CA THR A 11 62.64 -8.93 -12.38
C THR A 11 61.84 -9.39 -11.16
N ARG A 12 62.47 -9.32 -9.98
CA ARG A 12 61.89 -9.74 -8.69
C ARG A 12 61.05 -8.62 -8.07
N VAL A 13 59.72 -8.75 -8.08
CA VAL A 13 58.81 -7.79 -7.42
C VAL A 13 58.59 -8.18 -5.95
N SER A 14 58.65 -7.21 -5.03
CA SER A 14 58.51 -7.41 -3.59
C SER A 14 57.08 -7.14 -3.12
N SER A 15 56.49 -8.07 -2.35
CA SER A 15 55.16 -7.91 -1.78
C SER A 15 55.19 -7.00 -0.54
N ARG A 16 54.49 -5.85 -0.59
CA ARG A 16 54.25 -5.01 0.59
C ARG A 16 52.74 -4.82 0.79
N LYS A 17 52.19 -5.43 1.85
CA LYS A 17 50.79 -5.25 2.23
C LYS A 17 50.55 -3.78 2.64
N THR A 18 49.45 -3.20 2.18
CA THR A 18 48.90 -1.94 2.67
C THR A 18 47.47 -2.19 3.15
N SER A 19 47.14 -1.75 4.37
CA SER A 19 45.82 -1.96 4.97
C SER A 19 44.79 -0.98 4.39
N PRO A 20 43.51 -1.38 4.21
CA PRO A 20 42.45 -0.46 3.81
C PRO A 20 42.15 0.59 4.90
N PRO A 21 41.70 1.80 4.54
CA PRO A 21 41.28 2.82 5.50
C PRO A 21 39.97 2.43 6.21
N LYS A 22 39.76 2.96 7.41
CA LYS A 22 38.56 2.67 8.23
C LYS A 22 37.31 3.27 7.58
N SER A 23 36.29 2.44 7.38
CA SER A 23 34.93 2.87 7.03
C SER A 23 34.32 3.69 8.15
N ILE A 24 33.89 4.93 7.85
CA ILE A 24 33.02 5.71 8.73
C ILE A 24 31.59 5.22 8.48
N GLN A 25 30.98 4.59 9.48
CA GLN A 25 29.56 4.24 9.41
C GLN A 25 28.71 5.51 9.44
N VAL A 26 27.85 5.67 8.44
CA VAL A 26 26.76 6.64 8.45
C VAL A 26 25.48 5.85 8.72
N GLU A 27 24.88 6.03 9.89
CA GLU A 27 23.66 5.29 10.27
C GLU A 27 22.47 5.73 9.41
N ALA A 28 21.98 4.82 8.57
CA ALA A 28 20.67 4.96 7.93
C ALA A 28 19.58 4.78 8.98
N ASN A 29 18.81 5.84 9.23
CA ASN A 29 17.92 5.95 10.40
C ASN A 29 16.59 5.21 10.20
N THR A 30 16.63 3.87 10.28
CA THR A 30 15.43 3.01 10.22
C THR A 30 14.70 2.96 11.57
N SER A 31 13.37 3.09 11.53
CA SER A 31 12.54 3.20 12.74
C SER A 31 12.43 1.88 13.52
N LYS A 32 13.32 1.68 14.49
CA LYS A 32 13.31 0.50 15.40
C LYS A 32 12.03 0.40 16.23
N VAL A 33 11.11 -0.47 15.82
CA VAL A 33 10.03 -0.98 16.68
C VAL A 33 10.62 -1.93 17.72
N MET A 34 10.80 -1.46 18.96
CA MET A 34 11.28 -2.34 20.04
C MET A 34 10.25 -3.40 20.41
N ARG A 35 10.51 -4.67 20.07
CA ARG A 35 9.82 -5.82 20.69
C ARG A 35 10.15 -5.88 22.18
N LYS A 36 9.25 -5.39 23.05
CA LYS A 36 9.37 -5.56 24.50
C LYS A 36 8.64 -6.84 24.92
N ALA A 37 9.41 -7.84 25.35
CA ALA A 37 8.88 -9.15 25.72
C ALA A 37 7.83 -9.06 26.84
N LEU A 38 6.70 -9.75 26.65
CA LEU A 38 5.63 -9.92 27.62
C LEU A 38 5.56 -11.38 28.04
N ALA A 39 6.12 -11.71 29.21
CA ALA A 39 6.03 -13.04 29.79
C ALA A 39 4.56 -13.38 30.15
N PRO A 40 4.10 -14.62 29.94
CA PRO A 40 2.70 -14.99 30.09
C PRO A 40 2.26 -15.07 31.56
N LYS A 41 1.06 -14.55 31.87
CA LYS A 41 0.42 -14.71 33.19
C LYS A 41 -0.52 -15.91 33.20
N LYS A 42 -0.26 -16.88 34.09
CA LYS A 42 -1.26 -17.87 34.52
C LYS A 42 -2.17 -17.27 35.61
N ASN A 43 -3.40 -17.80 35.74
CA ASN A 43 -4.42 -17.33 36.68
C ASN A 43 -4.59 -18.27 37.90
N GLY A 44 -4.94 -17.69 39.06
CA GLY A 44 -5.37 -18.40 40.27
C GLY A 44 -4.22 -18.86 41.20
N VAL A 45 -4.40 -18.95 42.53
CA VAL A 45 -5.54 -18.61 43.42
C VAL A 45 -4.99 -17.97 44.72
N ALA A 46 -5.82 -17.21 45.44
CA ALA A 46 -5.41 -16.30 46.51
C ALA A 46 -5.08 -16.92 47.89
N LYS A 47 -4.37 -16.12 48.72
CA LYS A 47 -4.61 -16.01 50.17
C LYS A 47 -4.20 -14.62 50.70
N ASN A 48 -4.81 -14.21 51.81
CA ASN A 48 -4.70 -12.86 52.39
C ASN A 48 -3.42 -12.68 53.24
N VAL A 49 -2.95 -11.43 53.36
CA VAL A 49 -2.78 -10.66 54.62
C VAL A 49 -2.31 -9.23 54.29
N ALA A 50 -2.62 -8.27 55.17
CA ALA A 50 -2.29 -6.84 55.06
C ALA A 50 -2.18 -6.23 56.47
N PRO A 51 -1.81 -4.95 56.65
CA PRO A 51 -0.70 -4.19 56.03
C PRO A 51 0.20 -3.53 57.11
N GLN A 52 1.29 -2.84 56.74
CA GLN A 52 1.87 -1.82 57.63
C GLN A 52 2.62 -0.67 56.92
N LYS A 53 2.70 0.48 57.60
CA LYS A 53 3.42 1.70 57.18
C LYS A 53 4.61 1.97 58.12
N LYS A 54 5.72 2.48 57.59
CA LYS A 54 6.55 3.61 58.11
C LYS A 54 7.74 3.83 57.13
N VAL A 55 7.97 5.04 56.61
CA VAL A 55 8.54 6.28 57.20
C VAL A 55 10.08 6.32 57.10
N SER A 56 10.57 7.52 56.77
CA SER A 56 11.92 7.91 56.40
C SER A 56 12.98 7.89 57.51
N THR A 57 14.25 7.81 57.09
CA THR A 57 15.33 8.69 57.60
C THR A 57 16.28 9.07 56.46
N ALA A 58 17.04 10.15 56.65
CA ALA A 58 18.09 10.61 55.74
C ALA A 58 19.34 10.99 56.54
N VAL A 59 20.52 10.79 55.97
CA VAL A 59 21.80 11.29 56.52
C VAL A 59 22.67 11.78 55.34
N ALA A 60 23.32 12.93 55.52
CA ALA A 60 24.29 13.47 54.58
C ALA A 60 25.62 13.72 55.28
N LYS A 61 26.73 13.68 54.54
CA LYS A 61 28.03 14.22 55.00
C LYS A 61 28.87 14.73 53.83
N LYS A 62 29.56 15.84 54.05
CA LYS A 62 30.57 16.44 53.14
C LYS A 62 31.97 16.26 53.73
N THR A 63 32.98 16.21 52.87
CA THR A 63 34.40 16.51 53.15
C THR A 63 35.07 17.03 51.86
N ALA A 64 36.26 17.67 51.93
CA ALA A 64 36.81 18.50 50.84
C ALA A 64 38.36 18.67 50.83
N LYS A 65 38.88 19.40 49.82
CA LYS A 65 40.31 19.73 49.45
C LYS A 65 41.07 18.62 48.68
N ALA A 66 41.91 18.82 47.64
CA ALA A 66 42.80 19.92 47.11
C ALA A 66 44.18 20.02 47.80
N GLN A 67 45.34 20.34 47.17
CA GLN A 67 45.76 21.02 45.89
C GLN A 67 46.55 20.08 44.92
N ALA A 68 46.97 20.37 43.66
CA ALA A 68 47.03 21.53 42.73
C ALA A 68 48.41 22.27 42.52
N ALA A 69 49.09 22.04 41.37
CA ALA A 69 50.33 22.69 40.84
C ALA A 69 50.56 22.28 39.34
N SER A 70 51.35 22.92 38.43
CA SER A 70 51.98 24.26 38.27
C SER A 70 52.43 24.46 36.79
N THR A 71 51.86 25.38 35.98
CA THR A 71 52.28 26.79 35.65
C THR A 71 53.65 27.06 34.97
N LYS A 72 53.64 27.61 33.72
CA LYS A 72 54.50 28.68 33.11
C LYS A 72 54.26 28.74 31.57
N LYS A 73 54.32 29.87 30.85
CA LYS A 73 54.26 31.32 31.20
C LYS A 73 53.92 32.19 29.95
N THR A 74 53.12 33.25 30.14
CA THR A 74 53.07 34.60 29.49
C THR A 74 53.86 34.90 28.18
N ALA A 75 53.40 35.76 27.25
CA ALA A 75 53.13 37.19 27.55
C ALA A 75 52.35 38.03 26.47
N THR A 76 51.53 39.00 26.96
CA THR A 76 51.36 40.43 26.55
C THR A 76 51.01 40.84 25.08
N THR A 77 50.22 41.89 24.77
CA THR A 77 49.53 42.94 25.59
C THR A 77 48.33 43.62 24.90
N THR A 78 47.31 43.95 25.70
CA THR A 78 46.36 45.09 25.64
C THR A 78 46.21 46.00 24.40
N LYS A 79 44.94 46.26 24.01
CA LYS A 79 44.30 47.60 24.14
C LYS A 79 42.77 47.56 24.01
N SER A 80 42.10 48.49 24.69
CA SER A 80 40.65 48.72 24.64
C SER A 80 40.33 50.17 25.00
N VAL A 81 39.39 50.84 24.32
CA VAL A 81 38.59 51.98 24.86
C VAL A 81 37.43 52.33 23.92
N THR A 82 36.32 52.81 24.49
CA THR A 82 35.06 53.19 23.83
C THR A 82 34.92 54.70 23.53
N ALA A 83 34.11 55.07 22.53
CA ALA A 83 33.41 56.37 22.47
C ALA A 83 32.13 56.32 21.61
N LYS A 84 31.19 57.25 21.83
CA LYS A 84 29.91 57.43 21.09
C LYS A 84 29.84 58.81 20.40
N LYS A 85 29.04 58.93 19.33
CA LYS A 85 28.17 60.06 18.92
C LYS A 85 27.35 59.57 17.69
N THR A 86 26.01 59.52 17.55
CA THR A 86 24.79 60.27 17.96
C THR A 86 24.23 61.23 16.89
N THR A 87 22.99 60.94 16.44
CA THR A 87 21.86 61.88 16.09
C THR A 87 21.98 62.81 14.86
N THR A 88 20.96 63.26 14.09
CA THR A 88 19.47 63.00 13.87
C THR A 88 19.03 63.82 12.60
N THR A 89 17.79 63.94 12.04
CA THR A 89 16.38 63.53 12.32
C THR A 89 15.50 63.69 11.04
N LYS A 90 14.32 62.99 10.98
CA LYS A 90 13.06 63.39 10.26
C LYS A 90 13.06 63.50 8.70
N ALA A 91 11.93 63.66 7.98
CA ALA A 91 10.58 63.05 8.05
C ALA A 91 9.65 63.49 6.86
N ALA A 92 8.69 62.63 6.48
CA ALA A 92 7.33 62.91 5.94
C ALA A 92 7.03 63.51 4.52
N MET A 93 6.10 62.81 3.82
CA MET A 93 4.96 63.26 2.98
C MET A 93 5.08 64.10 1.66
N ALA A 94 4.94 63.38 0.53
CA ALA A 94 3.77 63.35 -0.39
C ALA A 94 3.24 64.55 -1.24
N LYS A 95 2.87 64.21 -2.51
CA LYS A 95 1.95 64.91 -3.47
C LYS A 95 2.51 66.19 -4.16
N LYS A 96 2.04 66.68 -5.34
CA LYS A 96 0.84 66.37 -6.18
C LYS A 96 0.97 66.89 -7.66
N VAL A 97 0.06 66.44 -8.55
CA VAL A 97 -0.49 67.16 -9.75
C VAL A 97 0.43 67.28 -10.99
N ALA A 98 -0.04 67.22 -12.25
CA ALA A 98 -1.35 67.64 -12.82
C ALA A 98 -2.10 66.60 -13.72
N ALA A 99 -2.83 67.08 -14.75
CA ALA A 99 -3.70 66.39 -15.73
C ALA A 99 -3.73 67.23 -17.04
N ALA A 100 -3.95 66.74 -18.28
CA ALA A 100 -4.69 65.61 -18.88
C ALA A 100 -6.17 65.93 -19.29
N LYS A 101 -6.54 65.57 -20.54
CA LYS A 101 -7.81 65.81 -21.26
C LYS A 101 -7.99 64.79 -22.40
N ALA A 102 -9.18 64.43 -22.92
CA ALA A 102 -10.58 64.66 -22.50
C ALA A 102 -11.52 63.60 -23.15
N ALA A 103 -12.80 63.55 -22.73
CA ALA A 103 -13.82 62.55 -23.13
C ALA A 103 -14.94 63.12 -24.03
N PRO A 104 -15.93 62.30 -24.45
CA PRO A 104 -17.17 62.04 -23.67
C PRO A 104 -17.43 60.50 -23.51
N SER A 105 -18.58 59.89 -23.15
CA SER A 105 -20.02 60.21 -23.23
C SER A 105 -20.87 59.45 -22.17
N LYS A 106 -22.22 59.54 -22.23
CA LYS A 106 -23.22 58.82 -21.38
C LYS A 106 -24.59 58.75 -22.09
N PRO A 107 -25.67 58.03 -21.64
CA PRO A 107 -26.21 57.80 -20.26
C PRO A 107 -26.02 56.33 -19.76
N ALA A 108 -26.77 55.65 -18.86
CA ALA A 108 -28.03 55.88 -18.09
C ALA A 108 -28.08 55.06 -16.76
N ALA A 109 -29.16 55.20 -15.96
CA ALA A 109 -29.58 54.36 -14.80
C ALA A 109 -31.04 54.72 -14.37
N PRO A 110 -31.76 53.95 -13.50
CA PRO A 110 -31.72 54.18 -12.03
C PRO A 110 -31.95 52.93 -11.11
N LYS A 111 -31.25 52.76 -9.96
CA LYS A 111 -31.61 53.02 -8.51
C LYS A 111 -32.67 52.06 -7.87
N SER A 112 -32.66 51.67 -6.57
CA SER A 112 -31.77 51.76 -5.36
C SER A 112 -32.27 50.71 -4.29
N ASN A 113 -32.01 50.62 -2.96
CA ASN A 113 -31.40 51.49 -1.92
C ASN A 113 -30.72 50.73 -0.71
N LYS A 114 -31.09 50.98 0.58
CA LYS A 114 -30.31 50.72 1.86
C LYS A 114 -31.25 50.59 3.11
N ARG A 115 -30.87 50.46 4.42
CA ARG A 115 -29.72 50.85 5.33
C ARG A 115 -29.87 50.11 6.72
N LYS A 116 -28.96 49.94 7.71
CA LYS A 116 -27.50 50.22 7.91
C LYS A 116 -26.65 48.90 7.85
N SER A 117 -26.42 48.02 8.84
CA SER A 117 -26.74 47.92 10.29
C SER A 117 -25.64 47.10 11.06
N THR A 118 -25.59 47.17 12.41
CA THR A 118 -24.33 47.47 13.17
C THR A 118 -24.51 47.54 14.72
N ASP A 119 -23.55 47.64 15.67
CA ASP A 119 -22.04 47.71 15.77
C ASP A 119 -21.57 47.17 17.19
N ASP A 120 -20.31 46.71 17.30
CA ASP A 120 -19.30 46.66 18.42
C ASP A 120 -19.46 46.14 19.90
N ALA A 121 -18.46 45.29 20.27
CA ALA A 121 -17.57 45.23 21.48
C ALA A 121 -17.89 44.54 22.86
N ASP A 122 -16.96 43.62 23.21
CA ASP A 122 -16.35 43.23 24.52
C ASP A 122 -17.02 42.40 25.66
N GLU A 123 -16.15 41.81 26.50
CA GLU A 123 -16.35 40.80 27.58
C GLU A 123 -16.24 41.39 29.03
N PRO A 124 -16.29 40.65 30.17
CA PRO A 124 -16.84 39.32 30.52
C PRO A 124 -17.60 39.25 31.91
N VAL A 125 -17.86 38.02 32.41
CA VAL A 125 -18.02 37.59 33.85
C VAL A 125 -19.43 37.48 34.53
N ALA A 126 -19.58 36.35 35.26
CA ALA A 126 -20.48 36.02 36.40
C ALA A 126 -21.87 35.34 36.21
N LYS A 127 -22.24 34.61 37.28
CA LYS A 127 -23.38 33.70 37.56
C LYS A 127 -23.96 34.11 38.94
N PRO A 128 -25.16 33.68 39.45
CA PRO A 128 -25.51 32.24 39.55
C PRO A 128 -27.00 31.79 39.69
N SER A 129 -27.18 30.46 39.72
CA SER A 129 -28.22 29.70 40.49
C SER A 129 -29.65 29.59 39.91
N LYS A 130 -30.47 28.54 40.18
CA LYS A 130 -30.30 27.26 40.92
C LYS A 130 -31.41 26.22 40.59
N LYS A 131 -31.04 24.94 40.35
CA LYS A 131 -31.86 23.69 40.54
C LYS A 131 -33.19 23.52 39.73
N ALA A 132 -33.92 22.39 39.84
CA ALA A 132 -33.61 21.03 39.34
C ALA A 132 -34.77 20.01 39.58
N LYS A 133 -34.82 18.94 38.75
CA LYS A 133 -35.37 17.57 39.02
C LYS A 133 -36.90 17.27 39.06
N VAL A 134 -37.35 16.53 38.03
CA VAL A 134 -37.78 15.08 38.07
C VAL A 134 -39.26 14.62 38.35
N THR A 135 -39.78 13.86 37.36
CA THR A 135 -40.79 12.75 37.32
C THR A 135 -42.31 12.90 37.58
N LYS A 136 -43.06 12.30 36.62
CA LYS A 136 -44.27 11.43 36.71
C LYS A 136 -45.35 11.69 37.79
N SER A 137 -46.60 11.89 37.35
CA SER A 137 -47.63 10.82 37.29
C SER A 137 -49.00 11.34 36.81
N THR A 138 -49.93 10.44 36.45
CA THR A 138 -51.33 10.73 36.06
C THR A 138 -52.27 10.52 37.25
N PRO A 139 -53.46 11.17 37.35
CA PRO A 139 -54.69 10.44 36.96
C PRO A 139 -55.95 11.27 36.51
N ALA A 140 -56.72 10.66 35.59
CA ALA A 140 -58.20 10.46 35.60
C ALA A 140 -59.27 11.60 35.80
N THR A 141 -60.16 11.74 34.79
CA THR A 141 -61.67 11.86 34.87
C THR A 141 -62.35 13.17 35.36
N LYS A 142 -63.61 13.58 35.00
CA LYS A 142 -64.65 13.13 34.01
C LYS A 142 -65.82 14.16 33.85
N LYS A 143 -66.42 14.23 32.63
CA LYS A 143 -67.86 14.56 32.31
C LYS A 143 -68.39 15.97 32.65
N PRO A 144 -69.62 16.39 32.23
CA PRO A 144 -70.71 15.74 31.44
C PRO A 144 -70.81 16.30 29.99
N VAL A 145 -71.87 16.21 29.15
CA VAL A 145 -73.23 15.60 29.20
C VAL A 145 -73.40 14.61 28.01
N THR A 146 -74.44 14.39 27.17
CA THR A 146 -75.89 14.76 27.04
C THR A 146 -76.68 13.52 26.50
N LYS A 147 -77.95 13.64 26.04
CA LYS A 147 -78.82 12.56 25.50
C LYS A 147 -79.83 13.09 24.44
N ALA A 148 -80.61 12.30 23.69
CA ALA A 148 -80.99 10.87 23.76
C ALA A 148 -80.92 10.20 22.35
N ALA A 149 -81.36 8.96 22.04
CA ALA A 149 -82.07 7.89 22.78
C ALA A 149 -81.35 6.52 22.48
N ALA A 150 -81.91 5.31 22.21
CA ALA A 150 -83.24 4.67 22.28
C ALA A 150 -83.03 3.14 22.54
N LYS A 151 -84.07 2.36 22.92
CA LYS A 151 -84.02 0.88 23.15
C LYS A 151 -85.40 0.22 22.93
N PRO A 152 -85.51 -1.13 22.76
CA PRO A 152 -85.52 -2.07 23.91
C PRO A 152 -84.37 -3.11 24.00
N LEU A 153 -84.42 -3.92 25.06
CA LEU A 153 -83.62 -5.11 25.47
C LEU A 153 -84.59 -6.02 26.32
N PRO A 154 -84.23 -7.14 27.02
CA PRO A 154 -82.94 -7.82 27.27
C PRO A 154 -83.02 -9.38 27.13
N ILE A 155 -82.41 -10.14 28.07
CA ILE A 155 -82.32 -11.63 28.18
C ILE A 155 -81.30 -12.27 27.21
N VAL A 156 -80.40 -13.21 27.56
CA VAL A 156 -79.81 -13.69 28.85
C VAL A 156 -78.40 -14.32 28.59
N LYS A 157 -77.77 -15.05 29.52
CA LYS A 157 -76.46 -15.73 29.32
C LYS A 157 -76.27 -17.04 30.13
N LYS A 158 -75.29 -17.84 29.67
CA LYS A 158 -74.49 -18.94 30.31
C LYS A 158 -75.06 -20.37 30.24
N PRO A 159 -74.20 -21.43 30.35
CA PRO A 159 -72.72 -21.46 30.43
C PRO A 159 -72.04 -22.21 29.25
N LYS A 160 -70.77 -22.64 29.41
CA LYS A 160 -69.89 -23.22 28.36
C LYS A 160 -70.17 -24.69 28.03
N ALA A 161 -69.81 -25.09 26.81
CA ALA A 161 -69.38 -26.45 26.45
C ALA A 161 -68.05 -26.38 25.65
N ALA A 162 -67.26 -27.46 25.60
CA ALA A 162 -65.96 -27.50 24.92
C ALA A 162 -66.06 -28.13 23.51
N PRO A 163 -65.38 -27.60 22.48
CA PRO A 163 -65.45 -28.14 21.12
C PRO A 163 -64.49 -29.32 20.90
N LYS A 164 -65.03 -30.46 20.46
CA LYS A 164 -64.27 -31.54 19.79
C LYS A 164 -64.17 -31.26 18.27
N PRO A 165 -63.28 -31.95 17.52
CA PRO A 165 -62.66 -31.38 16.33
C PRO A 165 -63.56 -31.31 15.08
N LYS A 166 -63.22 -30.39 14.18
CA LYS A 166 -63.73 -30.38 12.79
C LYS A 166 -62.69 -31.01 11.85
N ALA A 167 -63.18 -31.71 10.83
CA ALA A 167 -62.38 -32.40 9.83
C ALA A 167 -61.38 -31.47 9.09
N PRO A 168 -60.24 -31.99 8.60
CA PRO A 168 -59.16 -31.17 8.04
C PRO A 168 -59.57 -30.45 6.75
N LYS A 169 -59.36 -29.14 6.72
CA LYS A 169 -59.37 -28.39 5.45
C LYS A 169 -58.02 -28.61 4.75
N VAL A 170 -58.06 -29.11 3.52
CA VAL A 170 -56.88 -29.23 2.65
C VAL A 170 -56.35 -27.83 2.34
N VAL A 171 -55.27 -27.44 3.01
CA VAL A 171 -54.52 -26.22 2.69
C VAL A 171 -53.71 -26.52 1.43
N LYS A 172 -54.15 -26.02 0.27
CA LYS A 172 -53.32 -26.04 -0.94
C LYS A 172 -51.99 -25.34 -0.62
N PRO A 173 -50.82 -25.97 -0.82
CA PRO A 173 -49.55 -25.33 -0.51
C PRO A 173 -49.41 -24.05 -1.34
N LYS A 174 -49.07 -22.93 -0.69
CA LYS A 174 -48.61 -21.75 -1.42
C LYS A 174 -47.29 -22.14 -2.08
N ILE A 175 -47.33 -22.38 -3.39
CA ILE A 175 -46.12 -22.46 -4.21
C ILE A 175 -45.38 -21.14 -4.02
N VAL A 176 -44.31 -21.18 -3.24
CA VAL A 176 -43.31 -20.11 -3.24
C VAL A 176 -42.74 -20.17 -4.65
N LYS A 177 -43.14 -19.22 -5.52
CA LYS A 177 -42.53 -19.09 -6.83
C LYS A 177 -41.03 -18.97 -6.59
N ALA A 178 -40.26 -19.95 -7.09
CA ALA A 178 -38.81 -19.87 -7.04
C ALA A 178 -38.41 -18.49 -7.57
N LYS A 179 -37.46 -17.82 -6.89
CA LYS A 179 -36.90 -16.58 -7.43
C LYS A 179 -36.41 -16.92 -8.83
N VAL A 180 -37.00 -16.30 -9.86
CA VAL A 180 -36.47 -16.38 -11.21
C VAL A 180 -35.10 -15.72 -11.14
N VAL A 181 -34.06 -16.54 -11.03
CA VAL A 181 -32.68 -16.11 -11.07
C VAL A 181 -32.52 -15.50 -12.45
N LYS A 182 -32.41 -14.17 -12.52
CA LYS A 182 -32.08 -13.51 -13.78
C LYS A 182 -30.75 -14.11 -14.25
N PRO A 183 -30.61 -14.49 -15.53
CA PRO A 183 -29.36 -15.06 -16.02
C PRO A 183 -28.21 -14.14 -15.65
N LYS A 184 -27.19 -14.69 -14.96
CA LYS A 184 -26.00 -13.94 -14.55
C LYS A 184 -25.42 -13.28 -15.80
N THR A 185 -25.32 -11.96 -15.78
CA THR A 185 -24.77 -11.22 -16.93
C THR A 185 -23.25 -11.33 -16.87
N ILE A 186 -22.71 -12.25 -17.67
CA ILE A 186 -21.27 -12.40 -17.85
C ILE A 186 -20.73 -11.11 -18.46
N ILE A 187 -19.76 -10.49 -17.79
CA ILE A 187 -19.03 -9.30 -18.26
C ILE A 187 -17.52 -9.51 -18.31
N ASN A 188 -17.00 -10.46 -17.52
CA ASN A 188 -15.59 -10.84 -17.52
C ASN A 188 -15.46 -12.31 -17.96
N PHE A 189 -14.33 -12.65 -18.57
CA PHE A 189 -14.04 -14.00 -19.05
C PHE A 189 -12.85 -14.57 -18.27
N ALA A 190 -12.90 -15.84 -17.91
CA ALA A 190 -11.79 -16.50 -17.20
C ALA A 190 -10.60 -16.69 -18.15
N PRO A 191 -9.35 -16.45 -17.70
CA PRO A 191 -8.18 -16.72 -18.53
C PRO A 191 -8.02 -18.22 -18.78
N THR A 192 -7.71 -18.59 -20.02
CA THR A 192 -7.61 -20.01 -20.46
C THR A 192 -6.21 -20.43 -20.90
N GLN A 193 -5.30 -19.47 -21.06
CA GLN A 193 -3.90 -19.69 -21.44
C GLN A 193 -3.16 -20.30 -20.25
N LEU A 194 -2.66 -21.53 -20.40
CA LEU A 194 -1.80 -22.16 -19.40
C LEU A 194 -0.45 -21.45 -19.34
N LEU A 195 0.17 -21.43 -18.16
CA LEU A 195 1.41 -20.71 -17.88
C LEU A 195 2.47 -21.63 -17.26
N ASP A 196 3.67 -21.59 -17.83
CA ASP A 196 4.91 -22.11 -17.26
C ASP A 196 5.44 -21.10 -16.26
N ILE A 197 5.55 -21.49 -14.98
CA ILE A 197 5.85 -20.56 -13.89
C ILE A 197 7.31 -20.61 -13.49
N TYR A 198 7.94 -19.44 -13.37
CA TYR A 198 9.33 -19.27 -12.94
C TYR A 198 9.42 -18.34 -11.73
N VAL A 199 10.30 -18.68 -10.79
CA VAL A 199 10.41 -18.02 -9.47
C VAL A 199 11.87 -17.79 -9.09
N PHE A 200 12.17 -16.67 -8.39
CA PHE A 200 13.50 -16.31 -7.88
C PHE A 200 13.42 -15.20 -6.83
N GLY A 201 14.54 -14.98 -6.13
CA GLY A 201 14.64 -14.08 -4.99
C GLY A 201 14.58 -14.82 -3.64
N CYS A 202 14.09 -14.14 -2.60
CA CYS A 202 13.94 -14.73 -1.26
C CYS A 202 12.85 -15.81 -1.22
N ASN A 203 13.05 -16.76 -0.31
CA ASN A 203 12.22 -17.93 -0.04
C ASN A 203 12.22 -18.31 1.46
N GLU A 204 12.76 -17.46 2.35
CA GLU A 204 12.85 -17.68 3.81
C GLU A 204 11.47 -18.03 4.42
N ALA A 205 10.41 -17.35 3.98
CA ALA A 205 9.03 -17.61 4.39
C ALA A 205 8.23 -18.41 3.35
N GLY A 206 8.90 -18.94 2.32
CA GLY A 206 8.30 -19.78 1.27
C GLY A 206 7.59 -19.01 0.16
N GLU A 207 7.93 -17.74 -0.04
CA GLU A 207 7.31 -16.82 -0.99
C GLU A 207 7.38 -17.31 -2.45
N LEU A 208 8.33 -18.18 -2.78
CA LEU A 208 8.47 -18.77 -4.13
C LEU A 208 7.52 -19.94 -4.41
N GLY A 209 6.78 -20.41 -3.40
CA GLY A 209 5.81 -21.50 -3.55
C GLY A 209 6.46 -22.84 -3.91
N LEU A 210 7.72 -23.03 -3.55
CA LEU A 210 8.48 -24.27 -3.83
C LEU A 210 8.29 -25.34 -2.75
N GLY A 211 7.64 -25.01 -1.63
CA GLY A 211 7.41 -25.91 -0.50
C GLY A 211 8.70 -26.57 -0.02
N LEU A 212 8.62 -27.87 0.24
CA LEU A 212 9.76 -28.71 0.65
C LEU A 212 10.64 -29.19 -0.52
N GLN A 213 10.40 -28.75 -1.76
CA GLN A 213 11.26 -29.11 -2.91
C GLN A 213 12.66 -28.48 -2.82
N THR A 214 12.81 -27.42 -2.03
CA THR A 214 14.09 -26.79 -1.75
C THR A 214 14.18 -26.33 -0.28
N LYS A 215 15.30 -26.68 0.35
CA LYS A 215 15.76 -26.08 1.61
C LYS A 215 16.46 -24.73 1.42
N LYS A 216 16.65 -24.25 0.18
CA LYS A 216 17.28 -22.94 -0.06
C LYS A 216 16.31 -21.81 0.22
N ASP A 217 16.77 -20.84 0.98
CA ASP A 217 16.02 -19.63 1.36
C ASP A 217 16.25 -18.46 0.40
N THR A 218 17.14 -18.65 -0.59
CA THR A 218 17.30 -17.77 -1.74
C THR A 218 17.47 -18.58 -3.02
N ILE A 219 16.84 -18.12 -4.11
CA ILE A 219 16.96 -18.70 -5.45
C ILE A 219 17.48 -17.62 -6.40
N ASN A 220 18.79 -17.64 -6.66
CA ASN A 220 19.53 -16.51 -7.27
C ASN A 220 19.20 -16.25 -8.75
N ARG A 221 18.62 -17.20 -9.46
CA ARG A 221 18.32 -17.14 -10.90
C ARG A 221 16.93 -17.77 -11.13
N PRO A 222 16.10 -17.28 -12.06
CA PRO A 222 14.79 -17.87 -12.37
C PRO A 222 14.80 -19.40 -12.49
N VAL A 223 14.04 -20.12 -11.66
CA VAL A 223 13.82 -21.58 -11.79
C VAL A 223 12.35 -21.87 -12.04
N LYS A 224 12.06 -22.89 -12.86
CA LYS A 224 10.68 -23.33 -13.10
C LYS A 224 10.11 -23.93 -11.81
N ASN A 225 8.93 -23.47 -11.36
CA ASN A 225 8.20 -24.07 -10.26
C ASN A 225 7.30 -25.19 -10.83
N PRO A 226 7.62 -26.48 -10.60
CA PRO A 226 6.87 -27.59 -11.18
C PRO A 226 5.51 -27.78 -10.49
N ALA A 227 5.39 -27.42 -9.20
CA ALA A 227 4.13 -27.55 -8.46
C ALA A 227 3.07 -26.60 -9.03
N LEU A 228 3.39 -25.32 -9.22
CA LEU A 228 2.47 -24.35 -9.84
C LEU A 228 2.17 -24.71 -11.29
N THR A 229 3.20 -25.07 -12.08
CA THR A 229 3.00 -25.44 -13.49
C THR A 229 2.05 -26.64 -13.63
N ALA A 230 2.25 -27.71 -12.85
CA ALA A 230 1.42 -28.92 -12.90
C ALA A 230 -0.04 -28.70 -12.45
N ARG A 231 -0.33 -27.62 -11.70
CA ARG A 231 -1.69 -27.24 -11.29
C ARG A 231 -2.46 -26.47 -12.38
N GLY A 232 -1.89 -26.27 -13.57
CA GLY A 232 -2.59 -25.65 -14.70
C GLY A 232 -2.94 -24.18 -14.46
N VAL A 233 -1.97 -23.42 -13.94
CA VAL A 233 -2.11 -21.98 -13.66
C VAL A 233 -2.37 -21.19 -14.95
N VAL A 234 -3.28 -20.21 -14.85
CA VAL A 234 -3.71 -19.31 -15.95
C VAL A 234 -3.53 -17.82 -15.61
N GLN A 235 -3.31 -17.49 -14.34
CA GLN A 235 -2.90 -16.16 -13.88
C GLN A 235 -2.16 -16.28 -12.54
N MET A 236 -1.20 -15.38 -12.29
CA MET A 236 -0.58 -15.19 -10.98
C MET A 236 -0.59 -13.72 -10.56
N VAL A 237 -0.35 -13.49 -9.27
CA VAL A 237 0.05 -12.22 -8.67
C VAL A 237 1.05 -12.46 -7.54
N ALA A 238 1.98 -11.51 -7.39
CA ALA A 238 2.74 -11.34 -6.15
C ALA A 238 2.02 -10.31 -5.27
N GLY A 239 1.95 -10.58 -3.97
CA GLY A 239 1.74 -9.59 -2.93
C GLY A 239 3.07 -9.18 -2.30
N GLY A 240 3.03 -8.50 -1.16
CA GLY A 240 4.23 -8.06 -0.44
C GLY A 240 5.11 -9.23 0.03
N MET A 241 4.51 -10.23 0.67
CA MET A 241 5.19 -11.39 1.29
C MET A 241 4.54 -12.75 0.95
N HIS A 242 3.61 -12.77 -0.01
CA HIS A 242 2.86 -13.96 -0.41
C HIS A 242 2.58 -13.97 -1.90
N GLY A 243 2.27 -15.14 -2.45
CA GLY A 243 1.85 -15.29 -3.85
C GLY A 243 0.44 -15.88 -3.94
N ALA A 244 -0.23 -15.59 -5.05
CA ALA A 244 -1.51 -16.20 -5.39
C ALA A 244 -1.58 -16.57 -6.88
N ALA A 245 -2.28 -17.66 -7.20
CA ALA A 245 -2.49 -18.15 -8.57
C ALA A 245 -3.95 -18.55 -8.80
N LEU A 246 -4.47 -18.30 -10.00
CA LEU A 246 -5.74 -18.81 -10.50
C LEU A 246 -5.45 -19.94 -11.48
N THR A 247 -6.15 -21.07 -11.34
CA THR A 247 -5.99 -22.26 -12.18
C THR A 247 -7.12 -22.41 -13.20
N LYS A 248 -6.87 -23.18 -14.27
CA LYS A 248 -7.83 -23.42 -15.36
C LYS A 248 -9.11 -24.15 -14.89
N ASP A 249 -9.03 -24.91 -13.80
CA ASP A 249 -10.17 -25.55 -13.11
C ASP A 249 -10.83 -24.63 -12.05
N ASN A 250 -10.59 -23.32 -12.13
CA ASN A 250 -11.25 -22.28 -11.32
C ASN A 250 -10.94 -22.38 -9.81
N LYS A 251 -9.75 -22.87 -9.44
CA LYS A 251 -9.25 -22.80 -8.05
C LYS A 251 -8.34 -21.60 -7.87
N ILE A 252 -8.29 -21.09 -6.64
CA ILE A 252 -7.31 -20.10 -6.21
C ILE A 252 -6.31 -20.81 -5.29
N LEU A 253 -5.03 -20.72 -5.62
CA LEU A 253 -3.91 -21.20 -4.82
C LEU A 253 -3.20 -20.02 -4.16
N THR A 254 -2.69 -20.22 -2.95
CA THR A 254 -1.94 -19.22 -2.18
C THR A 254 -0.76 -19.86 -1.44
N TRP A 255 0.32 -19.10 -1.22
CA TRP A 255 1.53 -19.52 -0.49
C TRP A 255 2.35 -18.30 -0.03
N GLY A 256 3.36 -18.53 0.81
CA GLY A 256 4.13 -17.49 1.50
C GLY A 256 3.50 -17.15 2.85
N VAL A 257 3.79 -15.95 3.37
CA VAL A 257 3.45 -15.53 4.74
C VAL A 257 1.93 -15.54 5.01
N ALA A 258 1.51 -16.24 6.07
CA ALA A 258 0.10 -16.28 6.53
C ALA A 258 -0.34 -15.04 7.32
N ASP A 259 0.59 -14.17 7.70
CA ASP A 259 0.38 -13.07 8.64
C ASP A 259 -0.70 -12.07 8.15
N GLY A 260 -1.68 -11.81 9.00
CA GLY A 260 -2.88 -11.04 8.63
C GLY A 260 -3.93 -11.81 7.81
N LEU A 261 -3.77 -13.13 7.65
CA LEU A 261 -4.66 -14.09 6.98
C LEU A 261 -4.71 -13.99 5.44
N ALA A 262 -3.65 -13.46 4.82
CA ALA A 262 -3.56 -13.17 3.38
C ALA A 262 -3.79 -14.39 2.46
N LEU A 263 -3.55 -15.61 2.97
CA LEU A 263 -3.64 -16.86 2.20
C LEU A 263 -5.07 -17.40 2.04
N GLY A 264 -6.04 -17.00 2.87
CA GLY A 264 -7.44 -17.43 2.69
C GLY A 264 -7.72 -18.90 3.01
N ARG A 265 -6.86 -19.53 3.80
CA ARG A 265 -6.89 -20.95 4.19
C ARG A 265 -6.11 -21.15 5.48
N LYS A 266 -6.34 -22.26 6.18
CA LYS A 266 -5.59 -22.61 7.39
C LYS A 266 -4.13 -22.96 7.09
N THR A 267 -3.26 -22.60 8.03
CA THR A 267 -1.81 -22.91 8.05
C THR A 267 -1.30 -23.30 9.44
N ASP A 268 -2.15 -23.17 10.46
CA ASP A 268 -1.81 -23.22 11.89
C ASP A 268 -1.78 -24.65 12.45
N ASP A 269 -2.24 -25.63 11.67
CA ASP A 269 -2.28 -27.05 12.05
C ASP A 269 -0.89 -27.73 11.96
N TRP A 270 0.16 -27.00 11.56
CA TRP A 270 1.55 -27.44 11.55
C TRP A 270 2.33 -26.87 12.74
N VAL A 271 3.11 -27.73 13.41
CA VAL A 271 3.97 -27.37 14.54
C VAL A 271 5.42 -27.60 14.13
N ALA A 272 6.28 -26.62 14.40
CA ALA A 272 7.72 -26.75 14.16
C ALA A 272 8.33 -27.89 14.99
N PRO A 273 9.27 -28.68 14.44
CA PRO A 273 9.96 -29.72 15.20
C PRO A 273 10.71 -29.08 16.38
N GLU A 274 10.57 -29.67 17.58
CA GLU A 274 11.25 -29.16 18.76
C GLU A 274 12.77 -29.32 18.61
N ARG A 275 13.52 -28.24 18.86
CA ARG A 275 14.98 -28.29 18.97
C ARG A 275 15.33 -28.99 20.28
N ASP A 276 16.07 -30.09 20.20
CA ASP A 276 16.74 -30.65 21.38
C ASP A 276 17.80 -29.66 21.88
N ALA A 277 17.69 -29.24 23.14
CA ALA A 277 18.50 -28.18 23.71
C ALA A 277 19.89 -28.67 24.15
N ASP A 278 20.03 -29.98 24.38
CA ASP A 278 21.26 -30.62 24.87
C ASP A 278 22.06 -31.30 23.72
N ALA A 279 21.67 -31.07 22.47
CA ALA A 279 22.35 -31.61 21.29
C ALA A 279 23.62 -30.80 20.94
N GLU A 280 24.78 -31.35 21.32
CA GLU A 280 26.13 -30.92 20.89
C GLU A 280 26.34 -31.18 19.37
N SER A 281 25.63 -30.41 18.55
CA SER A 281 25.58 -30.52 17.08
C SER A 281 25.62 -29.13 16.46
N ASP A 282 26.76 -28.76 15.86
CA ASP A 282 26.97 -27.48 15.15
C ASP A 282 25.99 -27.22 13.98
N ASP A 283 25.19 -28.20 13.58
CA ASP A 283 24.09 -28.02 12.60
C ASP A 283 22.87 -27.33 13.24
N GLU A 284 23.03 -26.04 13.58
CA GLU A 284 21.98 -25.13 14.07
C GLU A 284 20.75 -25.08 13.15
N SER A 285 20.87 -25.47 11.87
CA SER A 285 19.84 -25.29 10.83
C SER A 285 18.68 -26.27 10.90
N ALA A 286 18.87 -27.45 11.51
CA ALA A 286 17.99 -28.60 11.30
C ALA A 286 16.56 -28.43 11.85
N ALA A 287 16.37 -27.62 12.89
CA ALA A 287 15.09 -27.39 13.56
C ALA A 287 14.67 -25.92 13.64
N ALA A 288 15.63 -24.98 13.67
CA ALA A 288 15.33 -23.54 13.70
C ALA A 288 14.78 -23.05 12.35
N ASP A 289 15.34 -23.53 11.24
CA ASP A 289 15.00 -23.09 9.87
C ASP A 289 13.90 -23.97 9.24
N ALA A 290 13.06 -24.59 10.08
CA ALA A 290 11.93 -25.40 9.65
C ALA A 290 10.80 -24.52 9.06
N ARG A 291 10.94 -24.16 7.78
CA ARG A 291 9.92 -23.40 7.02
C ARG A 291 8.61 -24.19 6.91
N ASN A 292 7.49 -23.59 7.35
CA ASN A 292 6.17 -24.22 7.41
C ASN A 292 5.74 -24.78 6.04
N PRO A 293 5.50 -26.09 5.90
CA PRO A 293 5.07 -26.69 4.63
C PRO A 293 3.69 -26.18 4.18
N LEU A 294 2.81 -25.80 5.11
CA LEU A 294 1.47 -25.31 4.81
C LEU A 294 1.50 -23.88 4.24
N GLU A 295 2.46 -23.05 4.63
CA GLU A 295 2.67 -21.70 4.07
C GLU A 295 3.46 -21.76 2.77
N SER A 296 4.60 -22.45 2.77
CA SER A 296 5.54 -22.49 1.64
C SER A 296 5.08 -23.29 0.42
N THR A 297 4.04 -24.13 0.56
CA THR A 297 3.47 -24.92 -0.55
C THR A 297 2.15 -24.28 -1.04
N PRO A 298 1.95 -24.10 -2.36
CA PRO A 298 0.69 -23.63 -2.94
C PRO A 298 -0.50 -24.51 -2.57
N GLY A 299 -1.35 -24.00 -1.68
CA GLY A 299 -2.57 -24.65 -1.19
C GLY A 299 -3.83 -23.91 -1.63
N GLU A 300 -4.95 -24.63 -1.72
CA GLU A 300 -6.24 -24.07 -2.14
C GLU A 300 -6.87 -23.18 -1.06
N VAL A 301 -7.41 -22.04 -1.49
CA VAL A 301 -8.23 -21.13 -0.66
C VAL A 301 -9.51 -21.85 -0.21
N ASP A 302 -9.92 -21.65 1.04
CA ASP A 302 -11.19 -22.19 1.56
C ASP A 302 -12.37 -21.36 1.01
N LEU A 303 -12.96 -21.85 -0.09
CA LEU A 303 -14.07 -21.20 -0.78
C LEU A 303 -15.44 -21.44 -0.12
N THR A 304 -15.55 -21.96 1.12
CA THR A 304 -16.83 -22.35 1.75
C THR A 304 -17.91 -21.26 1.78
N ASN A 305 -17.52 -19.98 1.81
CA ASN A 305 -18.46 -18.83 1.79
C ASN A 305 -18.77 -18.28 0.37
N VAL A 306 -18.28 -18.92 -0.68
CA VAL A 306 -18.49 -18.56 -2.09
C VAL A 306 -19.51 -19.52 -2.72
N PRO A 307 -20.49 -19.05 -3.51
CA PRO A 307 -21.40 -19.94 -4.24
C PRO A 307 -20.63 -20.84 -5.22
N GLU A 308 -20.96 -22.14 -5.24
CA GLU A 308 -20.29 -23.16 -6.07
C GLU A 308 -20.28 -22.83 -7.59
N ASP A 309 -21.24 -22.04 -8.07
CA ASP A 309 -21.36 -21.59 -9.46
C ASP A 309 -20.59 -20.28 -9.77
N THR A 310 -19.64 -19.90 -8.92
CA THR A 310 -18.83 -18.68 -9.07
C THR A 310 -17.59 -18.95 -9.91
N ILE A 311 -17.49 -18.30 -11.07
CA ILE A 311 -16.30 -18.35 -11.93
C ILE A 311 -15.46 -17.10 -11.67
N PHE A 312 -14.20 -17.30 -11.29
CA PHE A 312 -13.21 -16.24 -11.11
C PHE A 312 -12.52 -15.88 -12.44
N THR A 313 -12.17 -14.61 -12.59
CA THR A 313 -11.61 -14.06 -13.84
C THR A 313 -10.41 -13.14 -13.63
N GLN A 314 -10.18 -12.69 -12.39
CA GLN A 314 -8.94 -12.00 -12.02
C GLN A 314 -8.65 -12.23 -10.53
N ILE A 315 -7.37 -12.26 -10.15
CA ILE A 315 -6.92 -12.13 -8.75
C ILE A 315 -5.97 -10.93 -8.58
N THR A 316 -5.87 -10.41 -7.35
CA THR A 316 -4.90 -9.36 -6.96
C THR A 316 -4.52 -9.50 -5.49
N ALA A 317 -3.30 -9.13 -5.11
CA ALA A 317 -2.75 -9.26 -3.77
C ALA A 317 -2.02 -7.97 -3.34
N GLY A 318 -2.16 -7.58 -2.06
CA GLY A 318 -1.33 -6.56 -1.41
C GLY A 318 -0.36 -7.20 -0.40
N ASP A 319 -0.10 -6.54 0.72
CA ASP A 319 0.78 -7.07 1.79
C ASP A 319 0.09 -8.11 2.68
N ASN A 320 -1.18 -7.88 3.02
CA ASN A 320 -1.90 -8.68 4.02
C ASN A 320 -3.33 -9.09 3.59
N ALA A 321 -3.74 -8.79 2.36
CA ALA A 321 -5.04 -9.19 1.82
C ALA A 321 -4.98 -9.56 0.34
N THR A 322 -5.89 -10.44 -0.07
CA THR A 322 -6.01 -10.95 -1.44
C THR A 322 -7.47 -10.82 -1.88
N TYR A 323 -7.70 -10.48 -3.14
CA TYR A 323 -9.02 -10.26 -3.73
C TYR A 323 -9.17 -11.01 -5.05
N ALA A 324 -10.39 -11.44 -5.33
CA ALA A 324 -10.76 -12.16 -6.54
C ALA A 324 -11.99 -11.53 -7.22
N LEU A 325 -11.88 -11.30 -8.52
CA LEU A 325 -12.94 -10.82 -9.40
C LEU A 325 -13.66 -12.01 -10.05
N THR A 326 -14.97 -11.88 -10.23
CA THR A 326 -15.85 -12.91 -10.80
C THR A 326 -16.38 -12.53 -12.19
N ASN A 327 -16.89 -13.52 -12.92
CA ASN A 327 -17.42 -13.35 -14.28
C ASN A 327 -18.65 -12.42 -14.37
N ASP A 328 -19.47 -12.32 -13.31
CA ASP A 328 -20.60 -11.39 -13.20
C ASP A 328 -20.24 -10.05 -12.49
N GLY A 329 -18.95 -9.83 -12.21
CA GLY A 329 -18.42 -8.55 -11.74
C GLY A 329 -18.66 -8.26 -10.27
N LEU A 330 -18.84 -9.30 -9.46
CA LEU A 330 -18.71 -9.27 -7.99
C LEU A 330 -17.24 -9.43 -7.59
N VAL A 331 -16.88 -8.92 -6.41
CA VAL A 331 -15.52 -8.99 -5.84
C VAL A 331 -15.58 -9.68 -4.49
N TYR A 332 -14.76 -10.72 -4.33
CA TYR A 332 -14.51 -11.38 -3.05
C TYR A 332 -13.10 -11.00 -2.55
N GLY A 333 -12.86 -11.08 -1.25
CA GLY A 333 -11.51 -10.95 -0.70
C GLY A 333 -11.40 -11.47 0.72
N TRP A 334 -10.16 -11.60 1.19
CA TRP A 334 -9.82 -12.11 2.52
C TRP A 334 -8.49 -11.52 3.02
N GLY A 335 -8.13 -11.82 4.27
CA GLY A 335 -6.99 -11.23 4.95
C GLY A 335 -7.37 -10.03 5.82
N SER A 336 -6.50 -9.02 5.86
CA SER A 336 -6.66 -7.79 6.65
C SER A 336 -5.95 -6.60 6.00
N ILE A 337 -6.31 -5.37 6.38
CA ILE A 337 -5.64 -4.14 5.91
C ILE A 337 -5.00 -3.42 7.10
N ARG A 338 -3.75 -2.98 6.91
CA ARG A 338 -2.98 -2.15 7.82
C ARG A 338 -2.89 -0.71 7.31
N GLY A 339 -2.83 0.23 8.25
CA GLY A 339 -2.44 1.61 8.02
C GLY A 339 -1.17 1.94 8.82
N ALA A 340 -0.78 3.21 8.87
CA ALA A 340 0.43 3.63 9.57
C ALA A 340 0.38 3.33 11.08
N ASP A 341 -0.81 3.41 11.69
CA ASP A 341 -1.03 3.06 13.11
C ASP A 341 -1.15 1.54 13.37
N GLY A 342 -0.93 0.68 12.37
CA GLY A 342 -1.15 -0.76 12.45
C GLY A 342 -2.51 -1.22 11.88
N PRO A 343 -3.07 -2.35 12.36
CA PRO A 343 -4.26 -2.96 11.76
C PRO A 343 -5.49 -2.02 11.76
N MET A 344 -6.03 -1.73 10.57
CA MET A 344 -7.25 -0.94 10.40
C MET A 344 -8.50 -1.82 10.43
N GLY A 345 -8.43 -3.00 9.82
CA GLY A 345 -9.55 -3.90 9.58
C GLY A 345 -9.52 -4.47 8.16
N PHE A 346 -10.36 -5.45 7.86
CA PHE A 346 -10.60 -5.94 6.51
C PHE A 346 -11.77 -5.17 5.85
N THR A 347 -12.86 -5.00 6.60
CA THR A 347 -13.89 -4.00 6.31
C THR A 347 -14.11 -3.14 7.55
N LYS A 348 -14.96 -2.10 7.45
CA LYS A 348 -15.32 -1.25 8.58
C LYS A 348 -15.79 -2.03 9.84
N ASP A 349 -16.47 -3.16 9.64
CA ASP A 349 -17.14 -3.91 10.70
C ASP A 349 -16.50 -5.31 10.92
N VAL A 350 -15.38 -5.61 10.24
CA VAL A 350 -14.65 -6.91 10.29
C VAL A 350 -13.14 -6.67 10.37
N LYS A 351 -12.48 -7.10 11.46
CA LYS A 351 -11.03 -6.89 11.69
C LYS A 351 -10.14 -7.63 10.68
N GLU A 352 -10.43 -8.90 10.45
CA GLU A 352 -9.72 -9.78 9.54
C GLU A 352 -10.66 -10.91 9.12
N THR A 353 -10.37 -11.61 8.03
CA THR A 353 -11.14 -12.80 7.67
C THR A 353 -10.28 -13.87 6.99
N LEU A 354 -10.43 -15.12 7.45
CA LEU A 354 -9.67 -16.28 6.98
C LEU A 354 -10.18 -16.83 5.64
N VAL A 355 -11.39 -16.46 5.22
CA VAL A 355 -12.11 -17.06 4.09
C VAL A 355 -12.75 -15.97 3.23
N PRO A 356 -12.97 -16.18 1.92
CA PRO A 356 -13.42 -15.13 1.02
C PRO A 356 -14.79 -14.55 1.41
N MET A 357 -14.82 -13.22 1.56
CA MET A 357 -16.02 -12.45 1.86
C MET A 357 -16.39 -11.57 0.65
N LEU A 358 -17.68 -11.56 0.29
CA LEU A 358 -18.21 -10.69 -0.75
C LEU A 358 -18.10 -9.22 -0.33
N ILE A 359 -17.40 -8.41 -1.11
CA ILE A 359 -17.13 -7.01 -0.81
C ILE A 359 -18.38 -6.14 -1.13
N PRO A 360 -19.01 -5.50 -0.13
CA PRO A 360 -20.25 -4.76 -0.34
C PRO A 360 -20.03 -3.48 -1.15
N GLY A 361 -20.96 -3.19 -2.06
CA GLY A 361 -20.99 -1.96 -2.87
C GLY A 361 -20.35 -2.10 -4.26
N LEU A 362 -19.36 -2.98 -4.43
CA LEU A 362 -18.75 -3.28 -5.72
C LEU A 362 -19.69 -4.12 -6.60
N LYS A 363 -19.94 -3.67 -7.85
CA LYS A 363 -20.81 -4.34 -8.83
C LYS A 363 -20.42 -3.99 -10.25
N ASN A 364 -20.51 -4.96 -11.16
CA ASN A 364 -20.09 -4.84 -12.56
C ASN A 364 -18.60 -4.43 -12.70
N ILE A 365 -17.76 -4.92 -11.80
CA ILE A 365 -16.32 -4.69 -11.82
C ILE A 365 -15.70 -5.48 -12.99
N VAL A 366 -14.74 -4.88 -13.69
CA VAL A 366 -14.04 -5.45 -14.85
C VAL A 366 -12.52 -5.56 -14.67
N LYS A 367 -11.94 -4.80 -13.73
CA LYS A 367 -10.54 -4.94 -13.33
C LYS A 367 -10.36 -4.57 -11.86
N LEU A 368 -9.42 -5.25 -11.21
CA LEU A 368 -8.87 -4.95 -9.90
C LEU A 368 -7.38 -4.57 -10.01
N ALA A 369 -6.91 -3.74 -9.08
CA ALA A 369 -5.49 -3.53 -8.80
C ALA A 369 -5.29 -3.39 -7.28
N ALA A 370 -4.11 -3.75 -6.80
CA ALA A 370 -3.71 -3.63 -5.40
C ALA A 370 -2.34 -2.96 -5.32
N GLY A 371 -2.17 -2.05 -4.37
CA GLY A 371 -0.88 -1.74 -3.77
C GLY A 371 -0.77 -2.44 -2.42
N ASN A 372 0.25 -2.08 -1.63
CA ASN A 372 0.53 -2.68 -0.32
C ASN A 372 -0.70 -2.85 0.57
N ASN A 373 -1.43 -1.76 0.82
CA ASN A 373 -2.60 -1.79 1.70
C ASN A 373 -3.82 -1.02 1.15
N HIS A 374 -3.84 -0.71 -0.15
CA HIS A 374 -4.98 -0.07 -0.81
C HIS A 374 -5.35 -0.81 -2.10
N TYR A 375 -6.62 -0.74 -2.45
CA TYR A 375 -7.22 -1.56 -3.50
C TYR A 375 -8.12 -0.69 -4.39
N LEU A 376 -8.00 -0.90 -5.69
CA LEU A 376 -8.78 -0.23 -6.73
C LEU A 376 -9.65 -1.24 -7.47
N ALA A 377 -10.87 -0.82 -7.81
CA ALA A 377 -11.78 -1.57 -8.67
C ALA A 377 -12.36 -0.67 -9.76
N LEU A 378 -12.19 -1.07 -11.02
CA LEU A 378 -12.73 -0.41 -12.22
C LEU A 378 -14.04 -1.09 -12.63
N ASN A 379 -15.12 -0.33 -12.83
CA ASN A 379 -16.39 -0.88 -13.33
C ASN A 379 -16.56 -0.75 -14.85
N ASN A 380 -17.51 -1.48 -15.41
CA ASN A 380 -17.82 -1.49 -16.85
C ASN A 380 -18.34 -0.14 -17.43
N LYS A 381 -18.43 0.92 -16.62
CA LYS A 381 -18.74 2.30 -17.04
C LYS A 381 -17.52 3.22 -16.96
N GLY A 382 -16.36 2.66 -16.63
CA GLY A 382 -15.10 3.38 -16.47
C GLY A 382 -15.08 4.31 -15.26
N ALA A 383 -15.74 3.93 -14.15
CA ALA A 383 -15.62 4.59 -12.86
C ALA A 383 -14.78 3.73 -11.91
N VAL A 384 -13.93 4.38 -11.10
CA VAL A 384 -12.96 3.72 -10.20
C VAL A 384 -13.38 3.89 -8.75
N PHE A 385 -13.33 2.78 -8.00
CA PHE A 385 -13.62 2.69 -6.57
C PHE A 385 -12.33 2.42 -5.82
N ALA A 386 -12.13 3.05 -4.66
CA ALA A 386 -10.96 2.83 -3.81
C ALA A 386 -11.31 2.54 -2.35
N TRP A 387 -10.60 1.59 -1.73
CA TRP A 387 -10.64 1.29 -0.29
C TRP A 387 -9.29 0.79 0.25
N GLY A 388 -9.15 0.84 1.59
CA GLY A 388 -7.97 0.37 2.32
C GLY A 388 -7.30 1.48 3.13
N ALA A 389 -5.97 1.45 3.21
CA ALA A 389 -5.14 2.55 3.71
C ALA A 389 -5.37 3.83 2.89
N GLY A 390 -5.22 4.99 3.53
CA GLY A 390 -5.51 6.31 2.94
C GLY A 390 -4.65 7.44 3.47
N GLU A 391 -3.65 7.13 4.30
CA GLU A 391 -2.72 8.04 4.96
C GLU A 391 -1.94 8.91 3.95
N HIS A 392 -1.57 8.33 2.81
CA HIS A 392 -0.91 9.01 1.69
C HIS A 392 -1.88 9.37 0.55
N ASN A 393 -3.17 9.55 0.85
CA ASN A 393 -4.26 9.87 -0.09
C ASN A 393 -4.39 8.90 -1.30
N GLN A 394 -3.83 7.68 -1.23
CA GLN A 394 -3.91 6.66 -2.28
C GLN A 394 -5.34 6.22 -2.66
N LEU A 395 -6.35 6.66 -1.91
CA LEU A 395 -7.77 6.46 -2.21
C LEU A 395 -8.40 7.53 -3.12
N GLY A 396 -7.63 8.53 -3.55
CA GLY A 396 -8.11 9.62 -4.41
C GLY A 396 -9.20 10.51 -3.79
N ARG A 397 -9.37 10.41 -2.47
CA ARG A 397 -10.37 11.12 -1.66
C ARG A 397 -9.83 11.35 -0.24
N ARG A 398 -10.04 12.55 0.29
CA ARG A 398 -9.67 12.88 1.67
C ARG A 398 -10.46 12.03 2.67
N ILE A 399 -9.74 11.32 3.54
CA ILE A 399 -10.30 10.65 4.72
C ILE A 399 -10.31 11.65 5.90
N VAL A 400 -11.26 11.50 6.83
CA VAL A 400 -11.36 12.34 8.03
C VAL A 400 -11.19 11.45 9.26
N GLU A 401 -10.20 11.74 10.09
CA GLU A 401 -9.66 10.79 11.08
C GLU A 401 -10.68 10.22 12.06
N ARG A 402 -11.61 11.06 12.57
CA ARG A 402 -12.76 10.63 13.40
C ARG A 402 -13.67 9.57 12.77
N SER A 403 -13.41 9.20 11.52
CA SER A 403 -14.13 8.26 10.70
C SER A 403 -13.19 7.46 9.78
N ARG A 404 -11.92 7.25 10.16
CA ARG A 404 -10.89 6.59 9.31
C ARG A 404 -11.34 5.23 8.77
N LEU A 405 -12.12 4.44 9.51
CA LEU A 405 -12.68 3.17 9.04
C LEU A 405 -13.63 3.29 7.81
N ASN A 406 -14.11 4.48 7.45
CA ASN A 406 -14.79 4.71 6.16
C ASN A 406 -13.82 4.74 4.95
N ALA A 407 -12.51 4.55 5.17
CA ALA A 407 -11.53 4.21 4.15
C ALA A 407 -11.68 2.75 3.69
N LEU A 408 -12.05 1.83 4.60
CA LEU A 408 -12.31 0.40 4.34
C LEU A 408 -13.65 0.13 3.61
N LEU A 409 -14.34 1.17 3.14
CA LEU A 409 -15.57 1.07 2.35
C LEU A 409 -15.27 1.47 0.90
N PRO A 410 -15.44 0.57 -0.10
CA PRO A 410 -15.24 0.88 -1.51
C PRO A 410 -16.12 2.04 -1.96
N ARG A 411 -15.51 3.07 -2.53
CA ARG A 411 -16.21 4.29 -2.92
C ARG A 411 -15.62 4.91 -4.17
N GLU A 412 -16.52 5.29 -5.09
CA GLU A 412 -16.22 6.10 -6.28
C GLU A 412 -15.72 7.50 -5.88
N PHE A 413 -14.64 7.96 -6.52
CA PHE A 413 -14.03 9.27 -6.31
C PHE A 413 -13.93 10.05 -7.64
N GLY A 414 -13.45 11.29 -7.59
CA GLY A 414 -13.64 12.33 -8.63
C GLY A 414 -12.88 12.18 -9.95
N LEU A 415 -12.58 10.95 -10.40
CA LEU A 415 -12.03 10.71 -11.74
C LEU A 415 -13.07 10.97 -12.85
N PRO A 416 -12.63 11.35 -14.06
CA PRO A 416 -13.48 11.28 -15.25
C PRO A 416 -14.03 9.86 -15.48
N LYS A 417 -15.22 9.77 -16.06
CA LYS A 417 -15.81 8.51 -16.53
C LYS A 417 -15.06 7.99 -17.76
N ALA A 418 -15.27 6.72 -18.13
CA ALA A 418 -14.56 6.05 -19.21
C ALA A 418 -13.03 5.90 -18.98
N MET A 419 -12.63 5.65 -17.73
CA MET A 419 -11.37 4.95 -17.46
C MET A 419 -11.39 3.55 -18.10
N THR A 420 -10.27 3.16 -18.70
CA THR A 420 -10.08 1.86 -19.38
C THR A 420 -9.14 0.94 -18.62
N ASP A 421 -8.22 1.49 -17.82
CA ASP A 421 -7.30 0.71 -16.99
C ASP A 421 -6.97 1.41 -15.66
N ILE A 422 -6.53 0.64 -14.65
CA ILE A 422 -6.10 1.03 -13.31
C ILE A 422 -4.85 0.24 -12.89
N PHE A 423 -3.93 0.92 -12.22
CA PHE A 423 -2.69 0.35 -11.69
C PHE A 423 -2.38 0.95 -10.32
N CYS A 424 -1.60 0.24 -9.50
CA CYS A 424 -1.11 0.70 -8.21
C CYS A 424 0.43 0.63 -8.19
N GLY A 425 1.06 1.51 -7.43
CA GLY A 425 2.33 1.22 -6.75
C GLY A 425 2.05 0.95 -5.28
N SER A 426 3.07 1.04 -4.43
CA SER A 426 2.91 0.72 -3.00
C SER A 426 1.93 1.67 -2.29
N GLU A 427 2.11 2.98 -2.51
CA GLU A 427 1.35 4.05 -1.86
C GLU A 427 0.83 5.13 -2.83
N HIS A 428 0.90 4.84 -4.13
CA HIS A 428 0.36 5.66 -5.20
C HIS A 428 -0.39 4.81 -6.24
N SER A 429 -1.06 5.48 -7.16
CA SER A 429 -2.02 4.85 -8.06
C SER A 429 -2.14 5.60 -9.37
N PHE A 430 -2.53 4.86 -10.42
CA PHE A 430 -2.75 5.35 -11.76
C PHE A 430 -4.10 4.89 -12.33
N ALA A 431 -4.67 5.69 -13.22
CA ALA A 431 -5.75 5.27 -14.11
C ALA A 431 -5.49 5.79 -15.53
N ILE A 432 -5.77 4.96 -16.53
CA ILE A 432 -5.70 5.34 -17.95
C ILE A 432 -7.13 5.63 -18.43
N HIS A 433 -7.36 6.83 -18.95
CA HIS A 433 -8.62 7.21 -19.57
C HIS A 433 -8.65 6.82 -21.05
N LYS A 434 -9.85 6.56 -21.61
CA LYS A 434 -10.06 6.10 -23.01
C LYS A 434 -9.39 6.95 -24.12
N ASN A 435 -8.97 8.18 -23.83
CA ASN A 435 -8.23 9.05 -24.77
C ASN A 435 -6.69 8.97 -24.61
N GLY A 436 -6.15 7.97 -23.89
CA GLY A 436 -4.72 7.84 -23.61
C GLY A 436 -4.18 8.78 -22.52
N THR A 437 -5.02 9.58 -21.86
CA THR A 437 -4.56 10.43 -20.73
C THR A 437 -4.40 9.57 -19.48
N VAL A 438 -3.17 9.52 -18.95
CA VAL A 438 -2.87 8.94 -17.63
C VAL A 438 -3.20 9.94 -16.53
N TYR A 439 -3.83 9.45 -15.46
CA TYR A 439 -4.08 10.16 -14.21
C TYR A 439 -3.32 9.47 -13.07
N SER A 440 -2.83 10.23 -12.09
CA SER A 440 -2.15 9.73 -10.89
C SER A 440 -2.61 10.40 -9.60
N TRP A 441 -2.48 9.69 -8.47
CA TRP A 441 -2.70 10.20 -7.12
C TRP A 441 -2.00 9.31 -6.07
N GLY A 442 -1.86 9.82 -4.85
CA GLY A 442 -1.17 9.15 -3.75
C GLY A 442 0.19 9.77 -3.44
N ALA A 443 1.13 8.98 -2.93
CA ALA A 443 2.49 9.43 -2.62
C ALA A 443 3.23 10.01 -3.87
N ASN A 444 3.88 11.15 -3.70
CA ASN A 444 4.67 11.85 -4.73
C ASN A 444 5.96 12.48 -4.15
N ASN A 445 6.37 12.08 -2.94
CA ASN A 445 7.55 12.60 -2.23
C ASN A 445 8.88 12.36 -2.99
N MET A 446 8.90 11.39 -3.90
CA MET A 446 10.01 11.09 -4.80
C MET A 446 9.62 11.33 -6.27
N GLY A 447 8.55 12.09 -6.55
CA GLY A 447 8.06 12.34 -7.90
C GLY A 447 7.37 11.15 -8.58
N GLN A 448 7.04 10.09 -7.83
CA GLN A 448 6.54 8.83 -8.39
C GLN A 448 5.13 8.90 -8.99
N CYS A 449 4.33 9.94 -8.69
CA CYS A 449 3.10 10.24 -9.43
C CYS A 449 3.34 11.01 -10.74
N GLY A 450 4.56 11.46 -11.02
CA GLY A 450 4.91 12.26 -12.22
C GLY A 450 4.34 13.68 -12.19
N GLN A 451 4.15 14.25 -10.99
CA GLN A 451 3.52 15.55 -10.79
C GLN A 451 4.56 16.61 -10.36
N PHE A 452 4.77 17.60 -11.23
CA PHE A 452 5.78 18.64 -11.11
C PHE A 452 5.23 20.03 -11.43
N SER A 453 5.73 21.02 -10.71
CA SER A 453 5.41 22.45 -10.83
C SER A 453 5.98 23.04 -12.13
N LYS A 454 5.52 24.24 -12.51
CA LYS A 454 5.96 24.92 -13.74
C LYS A 454 7.44 25.31 -13.77
N ASP A 455 8.08 25.37 -12.60
CA ASP A 455 9.51 25.61 -12.40
C ASP A 455 10.34 24.31 -12.32
N GLY A 456 9.70 23.14 -12.46
CA GLY A 456 10.34 21.83 -12.36
C GLY A 456 10.53 21.31 -10.93
N THR A 457 9.97 21.96 -9.90
CA THR A 457 9.92 21.44 -8.53
C THR A 457 8.80 20.40 -8.35
N LEU A 458 8.72 19.70 -7.22
CA LEU A 458 7.52 18.92 -6.87
C LEU A 458 6.33 19.85 -6.60
N THR A 459 5.11 19.44 -6.98
CA THR A 459 3.89 20.20 -6.64
C THR A 459 3.49 20.05 -5.18
N GLU A 460 3.41 18.79 -4.74
CA GLU A 460 3.03 18.33 -3.41
C GLU A 460 3.74 16.98 -3.17
N GLU A 461 4.16 16.69 -1.94
CA GLU A 461 4.69 15.37 -1.55
C GLU A 461 3.62 14.27 -1.63
N VAL A 462 2.34 14.63 -1.66
CA VAL A 462 1.21 13.72 -1.73
C VAL A 462 0.14 14.31 -2.65
N THR A 463 -0.07 13.71 -3.81
CA THR A 463 -1.08 14.13 -4.79
C THR A 463 -2.47 13.75 -4.30
N SER A 464 -3.13 14.68 -3.62
CA SER A 464 -4.40 14.46 -2.91
C SER A 464 -5.65 14.30 -3.80
N THR A 465 -5.56 14.68 -5.08
CA THR A 465 -6.64 14.54 -6.07
C THR A 465 -6.08 14.01 -7.39
N ALA A 466 -6.86 13.17 -8.09
CA ALA A 466 -6.42 12.50 -9.31
C ALA A 466 -6.08 13.50 -10.43
N THR A 467 -4.79 13.66 -10.71
CA THR A 467 -4.23 14.70 -11.56
C THR A 467 -3.63 14.10 -12.83
N LYS A 468 -3.69 14.80 -13.96
CA LYS A 468 -3.14 14.31 -15.23
C LYS A 468 -1.62 14.22 -15.16
N VAL A 469 -1.03 13.11 -15.62
CA VAL A 469 0.43 12.94 -15.68
C VAL A 469 0.97 13.65 -16.92
N ASN A 470 1.23 14.96 -16.80
CA ASN A 470 1.60 15.78 -17.95
C ASN A 470 2.90 15.34 -18.64
N ILE A 471 3.81 14.69 -17.91
CA ILE A 471 5.07 14.16 -18.45
C ILE A 471 4.89 12.92 -19.35
N LEU A 472 3.74 12.24 -19.27
CA LEU A 472 3.35 11.12 -20.15
C LEU A 472 2.32 11.56 -21.22
N LYS A 473 2.13 12.88 -21.40
CA LYS A 473 1.20 13.41 -22.41
C LYS A 473 1.68 12.98 -23.82
N ASP A 474 0.73 12.59 -24.66
CA ASP A 474 0.94 12.16 -26.05
C ASP A 474 1.81 10.90 -26.24
N LYS A 475 2.23 10.21 -25.17
CA LYS A 475 3.09 9.00 -25.20
C LYS A 475 2.35 7.66 -25.40
N ASN A 476 1.06 7.67 -25.70
CA ASN A 476 0.26 6.47 -26.01
C ASN A 476 0.48 5.26 -25.07
N ILE A 477 0.28 5.48 -23.76
CA ILE A 477 0.61 4.51 -22.71
C ILE A 477 -0.31 3.27 -22.76
N LYS A 478 0.31 2.09 -22.87
CA LYS A 478 -0.31 0.76 -22.85
C LYS A 478 -0.55 0.27 -21.41
N MET A 479 0.44 0.43 -20.53
CA MET A 479 0.37 -0.01 -19.13
C MET A 479 1.35 0.75 -18.23
N MET A 480 1.08 0.71 -16.92
CA MET A 480 1.98 1.20 -15.87
C MET A 480 2.47 0.04 -15.01
N ALA A 481 3.65 0.19 -14.40
CA ALA A 481 4.08 -0.55 -13.23
C ALA A 481 4.68 0.43 -12.21
N ALA A 482 4.65 0.12 -10.92
CA ALA A 482 5.11 1.03 -9.88
C ALA A 482 5.51 0.27 -8.61
N GLY A 483 6.56 0.76 -7.94
CA GLY A 483 7.04 0.24 -6.65
C GLY A 483 6.80 1.23 -5.51
N ASN A 484 7.74 1.30 -4.56
CA ASN A 484 7.69 2.19 -3.39
C ASN A 484 7.81 3.67 -3.75
N ALA A 485 8.87 4.01 -4.52
CA ALA A 485 9.30 5.39 -4.76
C ALA A 485 9.46 5.74 -6.25
N SER A 486 8.99 4.87 -7.14
CA SER A 486 9.31 4.88 -8.56
C SER A 486 8.20 4.28 -9.43
N SER A 487 8.16 4.67 -10.70
CA SER A 487 7.15 4.27 -11.67
C SER A 487 7.74 4.02 -13.05
N LEU A 488 7.27 2.96 -13.70
CA LEU A 488 7.50 2.63 -15.10
C LEU A 488 6.22 2.81 -15.92
N ALA A 489 6.36 3.28 -17.15
CA ALA A 489 5.29 3.30 -18.15
C ALA A 489 5.77 2.62 -19.44
N LEU A 490 4.91 1.81 -20.05
CA LEU A 490 5.16 1.14 -21.33
C LEU A 490 4.20 1.71 -22.38
N THR A 491 4.72 2.14 -23.52
CA THR A 491 3.89 2.64 -24.63
C THR A 491 3.35 1.49 -25.50
N HIS A 492 2.35 1.75 -26.34
CA HIS A 492 1.87 0.78 -27.33
C HIS A 492 2.93 0.41 -28.38
N GLU A 493 3.88 1.31 -28.63
CA GLU A 493 5.01 1.18 -29.55
C GLU A 493 6.20 0.45 -28.91
N GLY A 494 6.11 0.08 -27.63
CA GLY A 494 7.11 -0.69 -26.89
C GLY A 494 8.20 0.16 -26.21
N GLU A 495 8.10 1.49 -26.18
CA GLU A 495 9.05 2.31 -25.41
C GLU A 495 8.82 2.10 -23.90
N VAL A 496 9.89 1.90 -23.14
CA VAL A 496 9.84 1.84 -21.67
C VAL A 496 10.34 3.17 -21.11
N LEU A 497 9.54 3.78 -20.23
CA LEU A 497 9.76 5.09 -19.64
C LEU A 497 9.86 5.00 -18.11
N TYR A 498 10.85 5.67 -17.50
CA TYR A 498 11.06 5.71 -16.04
C TYR A 498 10.91 7.12 -15.45
N PHE A 499 10.26 7.23 -14.29
CA PHE A 499 10.23 8.45 -13.47
C PHE A 499 10.04 8.13 -11.97
N GLY A 500 10.45 9.05 -11.10
CA GLY A 500 10.45 8.86 -9.64
C GLY A 500 11.84 9.01 -9.03
N LYS A 501 12.12 8.29 -7.93
CA LYS A 501 13.42 8.32 -7.22
C LYS A 501 14.58 8.04 -8.18
N ALA A 502 15.64 8.83 -8.12
CA ALA A 502 16.81 8.64 -9.00
C ALA A 502 17.78 7.57 -8.49
N GLN A 503 18.03 7.58 -7.17
CA GLN A 503 19.12 6.85 -6.51
C GLN A 503 18.77 5.40 -6.16
N ASP A 504 19.74 4.70 -5.54
CA ASP A 504 19.64 3.33 -5.03
C ASP A 504 19.29 2.31 -6.13
N GLY A 505 19.87 2.51 -7.31
CA GLY A 505 19.73 1.69 -8.52
C GLY A 505 18.36 1.67 -9.19
N LEU A 506 17.31 2.17 -8.52
CA LEU A 506 15.91 2.10 -8.96
C LEU A 506 15.64 2.61 -10.38
N SER A 507 16.43 3.57 -10.87
CA SER A 507 16.28 4.15 -12.19
C SER A 507 16.78 3.29 -13.35
N GLY A 508 17.67 2.31 -13.10
CA GLY A 508 18.24 1.49 -14.18
C GLY A 508 19.09 2.28 -15.19
N HIS A 509 19.52 3.48 -14.81
CA HIS A 509 20.33 4.40 -15.61
C HIS A 509 21.53 4.88 -14.78
N ASP A 510 22.64 5.24 -15.44
CA ASP A 510 23.74 5.97 -14.78
C ASP A 510 23.23 7.35 -14.33
N VAL A 511 22.93 7.45 -13.03
CA VAL A 511 22.35 8.64 -12.41
C VAL A 511 23.26 9.85 -12.51
N GLU A 512 24.59 9.69 -12.56
CA GLU A 512 25.54 10.80 -12.61
C GLU A 512 25.81 11.27 -14.04
N ALA A 513 25.71 10.39 -15.04
CA ALA A 513 25.78 10.76 -16.45
C ALA A 513 24.56 11.55 -16.97
N LEU A 514 23.44 11.55 -16.25
CA LEU A 514 22.22 12.25 -16.67
C LEU A 514 22.37 13.80 -16.71
N PRO A 515 21.64 14.50 -17.58
CA PRO A 515 21.54 15.96 -17.54
C PRO A 515 20.90 16.52 -16.25
N GLU A 516 21.27 17.72 -15.83
CA GLU A 516 20.66 18.38 -14.65
C GLU A 516 19.20 18.81 -14.93
N ASP A 517 18.84 19.10 -16.18
CA ASP A 517 17.49 19.55 -16.54
C ASP A 517 16.44 18.42 -16.44
N VAL A 518 16.84 17.14 -16.44
CA VAL A 518 15.92 16.01 -16.20
C VAL A 518 15.81 15.59 -14.72
N ILE A 519 16.61 16.18 -13.82
CA ILE A 519 16.73 15.81 -12.40
C ILE A 519 16.21 16.92 -11.46
N ILE A 520 15.83 16.55 -10.24
CA ILE A 520 15.72 17.46 -9.08
C ILE A 520 16.74 17.02 -8.02
N ARG A 521 17.48 17.98 -7.45
CA ARG A 521 18.40 17.73 -6.33
C ARG A 521 17.72 17.99 -4.99
N ASN A 522 18.08 17.20 -3.97
CA ASN A 522 17.59 17.39 -2.59
C ASN A 522 18.37 18.49 -1.84
N GLU A 523 17.98 18.79 -0.60
CA GLU A 523 18.64 19.80 0.27
C GLU A 523 20.13 19.51 0.53
N ARG A 524 20.57 18.24 0.39
CA ARG A 524 21.96 17.82 0.50
C ARG A 524 22.72 17.90 -0.83
N ASN A 525 22.12 18.54 -1.84
CA ASN A 525 22.61 18.67 -3.22
C ASN A 525 22.80 17.31 -3.94
N GLN A 526 22.14 16.24 -3.51
CA GLN A 526 22.21 14.92 -4.16
C GLN A 526 21.15 14.82 -5.27
N ARG A 527 21.48 14.16 -6.39
CA ARG A 527 20.55 13.88 -7.51
C ARG A 527 19.43 12.95 -7.01
N SER A 528 18.23 13.48 -6.78
CA SER A 528 17.22 12.79 -5.95
C SER A 528 16.04 12.22 -6.72
N ILE A 529 15.54 12.96 -7.72
CA ILE A 529 14.30 12.63 -8.45
C ILE A 529 14.50 12.84 -9.95
N ILE A 530 13.98 11.91 -10.74
CA ILE A 530 13.81 12.00 -12.19
C ILE A 530 12.49 12.70 -12.49
N LYS A 531 12.54 13.93 -13.03
CA LYS A 531 11.35 14.74 -13.37
C LYS A 531 10.93 14.67 -14.83
N THR A 532 11.86 14.39 -15.74
CA THR A 532 11.57 14.12 -17.15
C THR A 532 11.72 12.62 -17.39
N PRO A 533 10.72 11.91 -17.96
CA PRO A 533 10.78 10.47 -18.14
C PRO A 533 12.00 10.04 -18.95
N LEU A 534 12.85 9.22 -18.36
CA LEU A 534 13.98 8.61 -19.06
C LEU A 534 13.43 7.49 -19.95
N THR A 535 13.99 7.34 -21.15
CA THR A 535 13.61 6.28 -22.09
C THR A 535 14.74 5.25 -22.14
N PHE A 536 14.43 3.98 -21.95
CA PHE A 536 15.42 2.91 -22.08
C PHE A 536 15.84 2.68 -23.54
N PRO A 537 17.08 2.22 -23.80
CA PRO A 537 17.55 1.94 -25.16
C PRO A 537 16.92 0.69 -25.78
N PHE A 538 16.29 -0.17 -24.97
CA PHE A 538 15.57 -1.37 -25.39
C PHE A 538 14.05 -1.15 -25.42
N LYS A 539 13.33 -2.07 -26.08
CA LYS A 539 11.86 -2.11 -26.09
C LYS A 539 11.33 -3.24 -25.22
N GLY A 540 10.16 -3.02 -24.62
CA GLY A 540 9.44 -4.00 -23.81
C GLY A 540 8.11 -4.45 -24.42
N SER A 541 7.67 -5.66 -24.04
CA SER A 541 6.30 -6.16 -24.26
C SER A 541 5.44 -6.07 -23.00
N TYR A 542 6.06 -6.18 -21.82
CA TYR A 542 5.43 -6.13 -20.50
C TYR A 542 6.41 -5.52 -19.49
N ILE A 543 5.90 -4.81 -18.48
CA ILE A 543 6.69 -4.21 -17.40
C ILE A 543 6.14 -4.62 -16.03
N ALA A 544 7.04 -4.79 -15.06
CA ALA A 544 6.72 -5.10 -13.68
C ALA A 544 7.70 -4.40 -12.73
N MET A 545 7.24 -4.16 -11.50
CA MET A 545 8.06 -3.69 -10.38
C MET A 545 7.63 -4.47 -9.14
N GLY A 546 8.57 -4.65 -8.20
CA GLY A 546 8.26 -4.96 -6.81
C GLY A 546 8.43 -3.72 -5.93
N SER A 547 8.77 -3.91 -4.65
CA SER A 547 9.07 -2.80 -3.73
C SER A 547 10.12 -1.82 -4.29
N ASP A 548 11.32 -2.34 -4.59
CA ASP A 548 12.50 -1.54 -4.95
C ASP A 548 13.34 -2.20 -6.07
N HIS A 549 12.68 -2.99 -6.94
CA HIS A 549 13.28 -3.62 -8.11
C HIS A 549 12.32 -3.64 -9.30
N SER A 550 12.86 -3.75 -10.51
CA SER A 550 12.12 -3.69 -11.78
C SER A 550 12.43 -4.86 -12.70
N ILE A 551 11.45 -5.24 -13.53
CA ILE A 551 11.57 -6.28 -14.56
C ILE A 551 10.88 -5.79 -15.84
N VAL A 552 11.53 -5.95 -16.98
CA VAL A 552 10.99 -5.69 -18.33
C VAL A 552 11.09 -6.97 -19.15
N LEU A 553 9.98 -7.42 -19.73
CA LEU A 553 10.01 -8.48 -20.71
C LEU A 553 10.28 -7.89 -22.09
N GLY A 554 11.22 -8.46 -22.85
CA GLY A 554 11.62 -7.97 -24.17
C GLY A 554 10.53 -8.03 -25.24
N PRO A 555 10.85 -7.63 -26.49
CA PRO A 555 9.89 -7.53 -27.58
C PRO A 555 9.11 -8.84 -27.81
N ASP A 556 7.80 -8.71 -27.99
CA ASP A 556 6.84 -9.82 -28.12
C ASP A 556 6.89 -10.90 -27.02
N GLY A 557 7.61 -10.66 -25.92
CA GLY A 557 7.77 -11.61 -24.82
C GLY A 557 8.99 -12.53 -24.93
N HIS A 558 9.92 -12.26 -25.84
CA HIS A 558 11.17 -13.02 -25.98
C HIS A 558 12.36 -12.22 -25.42
N SER A 559 13.50 -12.89 -25.21
CA SER A 559 14.77 -12.24 -24.87
C SER A 559 15.18 -11.19 -25.92
N PRO A 560 15.89 -10.12 -25.54
CA PRO A 560 16.45 -9.85 -24.21
C PRO A 560 15.41 -9.39 -23.18
N HIS A 561 15.45 -9.97 -21.98
CA HIS A 561 14.66 -9.54 -20.82
C HIS A 561 15.56 -8.71 -19.90
N TYR A 562 15.05 -7.70 -19.19
CA TYR A 562 15.88 -6.82 -18.36
C TYR A 562 15.40 -6.75 -16.91
N SER A 563 16.33 -6.56 -15.97
CA SER A 563 16.05 -6.45 -14.54
C SER A 563 17.06 -5.56 -13.83
N TRP A 564 16.63 -4.80 -12.82
CA TRP A 564 17.51 -3.92 -12.03
C TRP A 564 16.90 -3.48 -10.69
N GLY A 565 17.67 -2.71 -9.91
CA GLY A 565 17.28 -2.16 -8.61
C GLY A 565 17.91 -2.91 -7.44
N PHE A 566 17.26 -2.85 -6.28
CA PHE A 566 17.70 -3.55 -5.06
C PHE A 566 17.76 -5.06 -5.30
N ASN A 567 18.84 -5.70 -4.86
CA ASN A 567 19.19 -7.07 -5.26
C ASN A 567 19.76 -7.95 -4.12
N THR A 568 19.81 -7.44 -2.87
CA THR A 568 20.33 -8.18 -1.71
C THR A 568 19.72 -9.59 -1.54
N TYR A 569 18.42 -9.75 -1.82
CA TYR A 569 17.71 -11.04 -1.76
C TYR A 569 17.66 -11.77 -3.12
N ARG A 570 18.48 -11.33 -4.10
CA ARG A 570 18.53 -11.80 -5.49
C ARG A 570 17.23 -11.64 -6.29
N GLN A 571 16.38 -10.69 -5.89
CA GLN A 571 15.07 -10.47 -6.52
C GLN A 571 15.14 -9.89 -7.95
N THR A 572 16.30 -9.45 -8.44
CA THR A 572 16.49 -9.17 -9.88
C THR A 572 16.66 -10.45 -10.71
N GLY A 573 17.16 -11.54 -10.11
CA GLY A 573 17.49 -12.79 -10.80
C GLY A 573 18.84 -12.77 -11.53
N LEU A 574 19.68 -11.77 -11.27
CA LEU A 574 21.04 -11.63 -11.81
C LEU A 574 22.09 -12.34 -10.93
N GLU A 575 23.33 -12.47 -11.41
CA GLU A 575 24.33 -13.37 -10.81
C GLU A 575 25.02 -12.78 -9.57
N ASP A 576 25.10 -11.45 -9.51
CA ASP A 576 25.62 -10.70 -8.38
C ASP A 576 24.60 -10.60 -7.22
N ASP A 577 25.08 -10.35 -5.99
CA ASP A 577 24.25 -9.85 -4.86
C ASP A 577 24.23 -8.32 -4.79
N GLN A 578 25.19 -7.64 -5.41
CA GLN A 578 25.20 -6.19 -5.44
C GLN A 578 23.95 -5.63 -6.12
N ASP A 579 23.49 -4.47 -5.62
CA ASP A 579 22.36 -3.75 -6.21
C ASP A 579 22.68 -3.32 -7.64
N VAL A 580 21.70 -3.47 -8.53
CA VAL A 580 21.91 -3.39 -9.98
C VAL A 580 21.49 -1.98 -10.43
N TYR A 581 22.49 -1.12 -10.65
CA TYR A 581 22.28 0.32 -10.86
C TYR A 581 21.87 0.70 -12.29
N ILE A 582 22.19 -0.15 -13.26
CA ILE A 582 21.88 0.03 -14.69
C ILE A 582 21.05 -1.18 -15.13
N ALA A 583 20.12 -0.99 -16.06
CA ALA A 583 19.30 -2.10 -16.56
C ALA A 583 20.14 -3.17 -17.29
N GLU A 584 20.29 -4.32 -16.67
CA GLU A 584 21.07 -5.48 -17.15
C GLU A 584 20.17 -6.59 -17.69
N GLU A 585 20.71 -7.43 -18.58
CA GLU A 585 19.98 -8.52 -19.22
C GLU A 585 19.85 -9.75 -18.30
N LEU A 586 18.61 -10.23 -18.13
CA LEU A 586 18.25 -11.39 -17.32
C LEU A 586 18.52 -12.70 -18.07
N GLU A 587 19.80 -12.96 -18.38
CA GLU A 587 20.25 -14.18 -19.06
C GLU A 587 20.03 -15.43 -18.21
N ASN A 588 19.20 -16.38 -18.66
CA ASN A 588 19.05 -17.67 -17.96
C ASN A 588 18.46 -18.77 -18.85
N LYS A 589 19.21 -19.88 -19.00
CA LYS A 589 18.84 -21.13 -19.69
C LYS A 589 17.43 -21.69 -19.40
N ASN A 590 16.83 -21.36 -18.27
CA ASN A 590 15.49 -21.83 -17.90
C ASN A 590 14.37 -21.04 -18.63
N ILE A 591 14.62 -19.77 -18.95
CA ILE A 591 13.71 -18.87 -19.69
C ILE A 591 14.21 -18.55 -21.10
N GLU A 592 15.45 -18.91 -21.44
CA GLU A 592 16.01 -18.81 -22.79
C GLU A 592 15.12 -19.51 -23.83
N GLY A 593 14.89 -18.83 -24.96
CA GLY A 593 13.98 -19.24 -26.03
C GLY A 593 12.48 -19.14 -25.69
N LYS A 594 12.10 -19.07 -24.41
CA LYS A 594 10.69 -19.04 -23.99
C LYS A 594 10.00 -17.73 -24.40
N LYS A 595 8.67 -17.78 -24.42
CA LYS A 595 7.80 -16.61 -24.59
C LYS A 595 7.20 -16.21 -23.24
N LEU A 596 7.90 -15.36 -22.50
CA LEU A 596 7.41 -14.77 -21.26
C LEU A 596 6.32 -13.74 -21.56
N VAL A 597 5.17 -13.85 -20.90
CA VAL A 597 3.98 -13.01 -21.16
C VAL A 597 3.53 -12.19 -19.95
N TRP A 598 4.07 -12.47 -18.77
CA TRP A 598 3.73 -11.78 -17.53
C TRP A 598 4.89 -11.84 -16.53
N ALA A 599 5.00 -10.82 -15.68
CA ALA A 599 5.96 -10.73 -14.58
C ALA A 599 5.34 -9.99 -13.37
N ALA A 600 5.88 -10.24 -12.18
CA ALA A 600 5.65 -9.42 -10.98
C ALA A 600 6.85 -9.49 -10.02
N GLY A 601 7.11 -8.40 -9.30
CA GLY A 601 7.92 -8.42 -8.08
C GLY A 601 7.02 -8.36 -6.85
N GLY A 602 7.41 -9.05 -5.79
CA GLY A 602 6.90 -8.84 -4.43
C GLY A 602 7.80 -7.88 -3.65
N GLY A 603 7.85 -8.02 -2.33
CA GLY A 603 8.77 -7.25 -1.49
C GLY A 603 10.24 -7.63 -1.66
N GLN A 604 10.52 -8.93 -1.74
CA GLN A 604 11.88 -9.50 -1.79
C GLN A 604 12.03 -10.70 -2.74
N PHE A 605 11.08 -10.89 -3.65
CA PHE A 605 11.03 -12.01 -4.60
C PHE A 605 10.39 -11.59 -5.93
N SER A 606 10.47 -12.47 -6.93
CA SER A 606 9.99 -12.22 -8.29
C SER A 606 9.41 -13.47 -8.95
N PHE A 607 8.39 -13.26 -9.78
CA PHE A 607 7.76 -14.27 -10.62
C PHE A 607 7.79 -13.87 -12.10
N LEU A 608 7.98 -14.85 -12.97
CA LEU A 608 7.75 -14.74 -14.43
C LEU A 608 6.80 -15.86 -14.85
N ALA A 609 5.99 -15.61 -15.87
CA ALA A 609 5.16 -16.63 -16.48
C ALA A 609 5.35 -16.66 -18.00
N GLY A 610 5.69 -17.83 -18.53
CA GLY A 610 5.79 -18.10 -19.96
C GLY A 610 4.60 -18.88 -20.50
N ILE A 611 4.40 -18.82 -21.82
CA ILE A 611 3.57 -19.80 -22.52
C ILE A 611 4.35 -21.13 -22.58
N PRO A 612 3.79 -22.26 -22.11
CA PRO A 612 4.40 -23.57 -22.29
C PRO A 612 4.60 -23.89 -23.77
N GLU A 613 5.74 -24.47 -24.11
CA GLU A 613 5.96 -25.10 -25.41
C GLU A 613 5.18 -26.44 -25.48
N ASN A 614 4.61 -26.74 -26.65
CA ASN A 614 3.86 -27.98 -26.92
C ASN A 614 4.79 -29.09 -27.44
#